data_AF-A0A920SX62-F1
#
_entry.id   AF-A0A920SX62-F1
#
_cell.length_a   1.000
_cell.length_b   1.000
_cell.length_c   1.000
_cell.angle_alpha   90.00
_cell.angle_beta   90.00
_cell.angle_gamma   90.00
#
_symmetry.space_group_name_H-M   'P 1'
#
loop_
_entity.id
_entity.type
_entity.pdbx_description
1 polymer ?
#
loop_
_entity_poly.entity_id
_entity_poly.type
_entity_poly.pdbx_seq_one_letter_code
_entity_poly.pdbx_strand_id
1 'polypeptide(L)'
;MERDRYCSHSSDRVSININWLIAQSVFGIFTFIVASLIFESNEPFVLTTRLVVALLYTGVLIAGLGFIGQTWLLKRYLPSRVTVISLSQPVFGVLFSWWILGESVGGELYIGAILVVLGSALAQRKTKQMESSL
;
A
#
# COMPACT_ATOMS: atom_id res chain seq x y z
N MET A 1 -9.04 -26.48 32.07
CA MET A 1 -7.65 -26.52 31.57
C MET A 1 -7.54 -26.30 30.06
N GLU A 2 -8.43 -26.82 29.18
CA GLU A 2 -8.35 -26.54 27.73
C GLU A 2 -8.61 -25.07 27.32
N ARG A 3 -9.49 -24.34 28.01
CA ARG A 3 -9.80 -22.93 27.65
C ARG A 3 -8.61 -21.99 27.84
N ASP A 4 -7.77 -22.24 28.85
CA ASP A 4 -6.58 -21.41 29.12
C ASP A 4 -5.50 -21.58 28.04
N ARG A 5 -5.37 -22.79 27.47
CA ARG A 5 -4.47 -23.04 26.32
C ARG A 5 -4.94 -22.36 25.03
N TYR A 6 -6.25 -22.20 24.84
CA TYR A 6 -6.81 -21.50 23.68
C TYR A 6 -6.60 -19.98 23.77
N CYS A 7 -6.73 -19.40 24.97
CA CYS A 7 -6.44 -17.99 25.22
C CYS A 7 -4.95 -17.65 25.10
N SER A 8 -4.04 -18.54 25.54
CA SER A 8 -2.60 -18.33 25.33
C SER A 8 -2.25 -18.37 23.84
N HIS A 9 -2.67 -19.40 23.09
CA HIS A 9 -2.28 -19.56 21.68
C HIS A 9 -2.81 -18.45 20.75
N SER A 10 -3.98 -17.89 21.08
CA SER A 10 -4.53 -16.73 20.36
C SER A 10 -3.80 -15.43 20.71
N SER A 11 -3.41 -15.23 21.97
CA SER A 11 -2.57 -14.10 22.41
C SER A 11 -1.16 -14.16 21.80
N ASP A 12 -0.57 -15.36 21.69
CA ASP A 12 0.75 -15.60 21.13
C ASP A 12 0.79 -15.32 19.63
N ARG A 13 -0.27 -15.68 18.89
CA ARG A 13 -0.39 -15.36 17.46
C ARG A 13 -0.51 -13.86 17.24
N VAL A 14 -1.23 -13.14 18.09
CA VAL A 14 -1.39 -11.68 17.95
C VAL A 14 -0.07 -10.95 18.25
N SER A 15 0.64 -11.33 19.30
CA SER A 15 1.94 -10.75 19.66
C SER A 15 3.04 -11.09 18.63
N ILE A 16 3.04 -12.29 18.07
CA ILE A 16 3.96 -12.67 16.99
C ILE A 16 3.71 -11.80 15.75
N ASN A 17 2.46 -11.65 15.30
CA ASN A 17 2.14 -10.85 14.13
C ASN A 17 2.53 -9.37 14.32
N ILE A 18 2.33 -8.80 15.51
CA ILE A 18 2.66 -7.40 15.77
C ILE A 18 4.18 -7.16 15.79
N ASN A 19 4.96 -8.11 16.32
CA ASN A 19 6.42 -8.03 16.31
C ASN A 19 6.98 -8.01 14.88
N TRP A 20 6.41 -8.79 13.96
CA TRP A 20 6.81 -8.77 12.54
C TRP A 20 6.50 -7.43 11.87
N LEU A 21 5.34 -6.82 12.19
CA LEU A 21 4.97 -5.50 11.66
C LEU A 21 5.93 -4.40 12.14
N ILE A 22 6.32 -4.44 13.41
CA ILE A 22 7.29 -3.47 13.97
C ILE A 22 8.66 -3.69 13.36
N ALA A 23 9.10 -4.95 13.22
CA ALA A 23 10.41 -5.29 12.66
C ALA A 23 10.59 -4.79 11.22
N GLN A 24 9.59 -4.96 10.35
CA GLN A 24 9.67 -4.46 8.97
C GLN A 24 9.71 -2.92 8.91
N SER A 25 8.99 -2.21 9.80
CA SER A 25 9.02 -0.75 9.85
C SER A 25 10.38 -0.23 10.32
N VAL A 26 10.97 -0.87 11.33
CA VAL A 26 12.32 -0.53 11.82
C VAL A 26 13.35 -0.77 10.74
N PHE A 27 13.27 -1.91 10.04
CA PHE A 27 14.15 -2.21 8.92
C PHE A 27 14.02 -1.17 7.79
N GLY A 28 12.79 -0.82 7.41
CA GLY A 28 12.53 0.21 6.40
C GLY A 28 13.10 1.57 6.78
N ILE A 29 12.88 2.02 8.03
CA ILE A 29 13.44 3.28 8.54
C ILE A 29 14.97 3.27 8.46
N PHE A 30 15.59 2.18 8.91
CA PHE A 30 17.05 2.04 8.84
C PHE A 30 17.57 2.12 7.40
N THR A 31 16.94 1.39 6.47
CA THR A 31 17.31 1.42 5.05
C THR A 31 17.15 2.81 4.45
N PHE A 32 16.04 3.52 4.74
CA PHE A 32 15.81 4.86 4.23
C PHE A 32 16.80 5.89 4.79
N ILE A 33 17.19 5.77 6.07
CA ILE A 33 18.21 6.65 6.67
C ILE A 33 19.56 6.44 5.97
N VAL A 34 19.99 5.18 5.79
CA VAL A 34 21.25 4.87 5.09
C VAL A 34 21.22 5.38 3.65
N ALA A 35 20.10 5.20 2.94
CA ALA A 35 19.93 5.70 1.58
C ALA A 35 19.97 7.24 1.51
N SER A 36 19.31 7.94 2.43
CA SER A 36 19.33 9.41 2.51
C SER A 36 20.75 9.94 2.76
N LEU A 37 21.52 9.31 3.66
CA LEU A 37 22.91 9.67 3.90
C LEU A 37 23.82 9.49 2.66
N ILE A 38 23.51 8.55 1.77
CA ILE A 38 24.28 8.32 0.54
C ILE A 38 23.87 9.29 -0.58
N PHE A 39 22.56 9.51 -0.77
CA PHE A 39 22.03 10.25 -1.93
C PHE A 39 21.81 11.75 -1.67
N GLU A 40 21.56 12.15 -0.43
CA GLU A 40 21.09 13.50 -0.07
C GLU A 40 22.10 14.26 0.82
N SER A 41 23.30 13.70 1.02
CA SER A 41 24.34 14.23 1.92
C SER A 41 24.84 15.65 1.58
N ASN A 42 24.58 16.13 0.37
CA ASN A 42 25.08 17.42 -0.13
C ASN A 42 24.02 18.54 -0.16
N GLU A 43 22.75 18.25 0.15
CA GLU A 43 21.67 19.24 0.10
C GLU A 43 21.25 19.68 1.51
N PRO A 44 21.04 20.98 1.78
CA PRO A 44 20.59 21.44 3.08
C PRO A 44 19.16 20.97 3.35
N PHE A 45 18.97 20.17 4.40
CA PHE A 45 17.65 19.72 4.85
C PHE A 45 16.82 20.90 5.39
N VAL A 46 15.98 21.46 4.53
CA VAL A 46 15.08 22.57 4.87
C VAL A 46 13.72 22.04 5.33
N LEU A 47 13.50 22.01 6.64
CA LEU A 47 12.19 21.74 7.22
C LEU A 47 11.23 22.90 6.94
N THR A 48 10.57 22.83 5.79
CA THR A 48 9.52 23.78 5.41
C THR A 48 8.19 23.32 6.01
N THR A 49 7.35 24.24 6.49
CA THR A 49 5.99 23.93 6.99
C THR A 49 5.18 23.11 5.96
N ARG A 50 5.37 23.39 4.67
CA ARG A 50 4.76 22.64 3.56
C ARG A 50 5.17 21.16 3.55
N LEU A 51 6.43 20.85 3.84
CA LEU A 51 6.92 19.48 3.92
C LEU A 51 6.23 18.73 5.07
N VAL A 52 6.18 19.36 6.25
CA VAL A 52 5.55 18.76 7.43
C VAL A 52 4.06 18.50 7.18
N VAL A 53 3.35 19.46 6.61
CA VAL A 53 1.92 19.30 6.26
C VAL A 53 1.73 18.20 5.21
N ALA A 54 2.59 18.13 4.18
CA ALA A 54 2.51 17.08 3.17
C ALA A 54 2.76 15.68 3.76
N LEU A 55 3.76 15.54 4.65
CA LEU A 55 4.06 14.29 5.34
C LEU A 55 2.92 13.86 6.27
N LEU A 56 2.30 14.79 7.00
CA LEU A 56 1.15 14.48 7.83
C LEU A 56 -0.06 14.06 6.99
N TYR A 57 -0.29 14.74 5.86
CA TYR A 57 -1.39 14.41 4.95
C TYR A 57 -1.21 13.01 4.34
N THR A 58 -0.04 12.71 3.77
CA THR A 58 0.19 11.41 3.11
C THR A 58 0.40 10.28 4.11
N GLY A 59 1.11 10.52 5.21
CA GLY A 59 1.42 9.50 6.22
C GLY A 59 0.25 9.18 7.15
N VAL A 60 -0.42 10.20 7.69
CA VAL A 60 -1.50 9.98 8.67
C VAL A 60 -2.84 9.79 7.98
N LEU A 61 -3.24 10.71 7.10
CA LEU A 61 -4.57 10.65 6.49
C LEU A 61 -4.63 9.60 5.38
N ILE A 62 -3.74 9.66 4.38
CA ILE A 62 -3.80 8.72 3.25
C ILE A 62 -3.38 7.32 3.68
N ALA A 63 -2.14 7.15 4.17
CA ALA A 63 -1.63 5.83 4.51
C ALA A 63 -2.33 5.22 5.73
N GLY A 64 -2.66 6.02 6.75
CA GLY A 64 -3.41 5.55 7.92
C GLY A 64 -4.81 5.05 7.56
N LEU A 65 -5.62 5.85 6.86
CA LEU A 65 -6.95 5.42 6.41
C LEU A 65 -6.88 4.24 5.44
N GLY A 66 -5.91 4.25 4.52
CA GLY A 66 -5.65 3.15 3.59
C GLY A 66 -5.33 1.85 4.32
N PHE A 67 -4.47 1.91 5.35
CA PHE A 67 -4.12 0.74 6.15
C PHE A 67 -5.29 0.21 6.98
N ILE A 68 -6.12 1.10 7.55
CA ILE A 68 -7.34 0.71 8.27
C ILE A 68 -8.30 0.00 7.30
N GLY A 69 -8.55 0.59 6.14
CA GLY A 69 -9.39 0.00 5.09
C GLY A 69 -8.87 -1.36 4.63
N GLN A 70 -7.56 -1.46 4.38
CA GLN A 70 -6.90 -2.70 3.95
C GLN A 70 -6.99 -3.78 5.03
N THR A 71 -6.75 -3.42 6.30
CA THR A 71 -6.84 -4.34 7.43
C THR A 71 -8.27 -4.79 7.68
N TRP A 72 -9.25 -3.89 7.55
CA TRP A 72 -10.67 -4.24 7.66
C TRP A 72 -11.10 -5.19 6.56
N LEU A 73 -10.64 -4.96 5.33
CA LEU A 73 -10.90 -5.81 4.18
C LEU A 73 -10.29 -7.21 4.36
N LEU A 74 -9.06 -7.31 4.85
CA LEU A 74 -8.39 -8.58 5.16
C LEU A 74 -9.09 -9.36 6.30
N LYS A 75 -9.69 -8.65 7.26
CA LYS A 75 -10.45 -9.28 8.35
C LYS A 75 -11.81 -9.80 7.89
N ARG A 76 -12.44 -9.17 6.89
CA ARG A 76 -13.82 -9.49 6.46
C ARG A 76 -13.89 -10.35 5.20
N TYR A 77 -12.89 -10.33 4.34
CA TYR A 77 -12.90 -11.01 3.04
C TYR A 77 -11.71 -11.95 2.88
N LEU A 78 -11.91 -13.06 2.16
CA LEU A 78 -10.83 -14.00 1.84
C LEU A 78 -9.71 -13.27 1.04
N PRO A 79 -8.43 -13.66 1.22
CA PRO A 79 -7.29 -13.05 0.55
C PRO A 79 -7.48 -12.88 -0.96
N SER A 80 -8.14 -13.83 -1.63
CA SER A 80 -8.45 -13.77 -3.06
C SER A 80 -9.31 -12.56 -3.45
N ARG A 81 -10.27 -12.15 -2.63
CA ARG A 81 -11.14 -10.98 -2.88
C ARG A 81 -10.42 -9.66 -2.63
N VAL A 82 -9.54 -9.64 -1.63
CA VAL A 82 -8.68 -8.49 -1.33
C VAL A 82 -7.74 -8.21 -2.50
N THR A 83 -7.14 -9.26 -3.08
CA THR A 83 -6.26 -9.14 -4.25
C THR A 83 -6.96 -8.52 -5.46
N VAL A 84 -8.23 -8.87 -5.72
CA VAL A 84 -9.02 -8.26 -6.81
C VAL A 84 -9.23 -6.75 -6.58
N ILE A 85 -9.47 -6.34 -5.33
CA ILE A 85 -9.59 -4.93 -4.98
C ILE A 85 -8.25 -4.22 -5.17
N SER A 86 -7.14 -4.83 -4.77
CA SER A 86 -5.80 -4.24 -4.97
C SER A 86 -5.39 -4.14 -6.44
N LEU A 87 -5.83 -5.07 -7.28
CA LEU A 87 -5.67 -5.01 -8.73
C LEU A 87 -6.51 -3.89 -9.38
N SER A 88 -7.58 -3.43 -8.73
CA SER A 88 -8.41 -2.33 -9.22
C SER A 88 -7.89 -0.93 -8.83
N GLN A 89 -7.11 -0.84 -7.75
CA GLN A 89 -6.49 0.41 -7.29
C GLN A 89 -5.77 1.20 -8.39
N PRO A 90 -4.91 0.60 -9.26
CA PRO A 90 -4.26 1.33 -10.35
C PRO A 90 -5.24 1.94 -11.35
N VAL A 91 -6.36 1.28 -11.65
CA VAL A 91 -7.40 1.81 -12.54
C VAL A 91 -8.06 3.04 -11.92
N PHE A 92 -8.45 2.96 -10.64
CA PHE A 92 -8.96 4.11 -9.92
C PHE A 92 -7.93 5.24 -9.81
N GLY A 93 -6.65 4.91 -9.62
CA GLY A 93 -5.56 5.88 -9.61
C GLY A 93 -5.48 6.68 -10.91
N VAL A 94 -5.57 6.00 -12.07
CA VAL A 94 -5.59 6.67 -13.38
C VAL A 94 -6.86 7.52 -13.55
N LEU A 95 -8.03 7.00 -13.18
CA LEU A 95 -9.29 7.73 -13.27
C LEU A 95 -9.29 9.00 -12.40
N PHE A 96 -8.83 8.90 -11.15
CA PHE A 96 -8.72 10.04 -10.25
C PHE A 96 -7.62 11.01 -10.69
N SER A 97 -6.50 10.51 -11.23
CA SER A 97 -5.46 11.37 -11.81
C SER A 97 -6.01 12.21 -12.95
N TRP A 98 -6.80 11.60 -13.84
CA TRP A 98 -7.45 12.33 -14.93
C TRP A 98 -8.47 13.35 -14.41
N TRP A 99 -9.30 12.95 -13.45
CA TRP A 99 -10.32 13.80 -12.86
C TRP A 99 -9.74 15.02 -12.11
N ILE A 100 -8.71 14.81 -11.29
CA ILE A 100 -8.13 15.86 -10.44
C ILE A 100 -7.28 16.84 -11.26
N LEU A 101 -6.56 16.34 -12.27
CA LEU A 101 -5.60 17.17 -13.00
C LEU A 101 -6.29 18.20 -13.90
N GLY A 102 -7.51 17.95 -14.37
CA GLY A 102 -8.37 18.95 -15.04
C GLY A 102 -7.82 19.58 -16.34
N GLU A 103 -6.60 19.24 -16.75
CA GLU A 103 -5.91 19.75 -17.93
C GLU A 103 -5.97 18.76 -19.10
N SER A 104 -5.78 19.26 -20.33
CA SER A 104 -5.61 18.44 -21.54
C SER A 104 -4.40 17.54 -21.39
N VAL A 105 -4.67 16.33 -20.92
CA VAL A 105 -3.78 15.19 -20.76
C VAL A 105 -2.72 15.18 -21.88
N GLY A 106 -1.48 15.53 -21.56
CA GLY A 106 -0.37 15.42 -22.50
C GLY A 106 -0.26 13.98 -23.01
N GLY A 107 0.15 13.79 -24.28
CA GLY A 107 0.15 12.47 -24.93
C GLY A 107 0.90 11.38 -24.15
N GLU A 108 1.90 11.76 -23.36
CA GLU A 108 2.67 10.88 -22.49
C GLU A 108 1.82 10.28 -21.35
N LEU A 109 0.93 11.07 -20.75
CA LEU A 109 0.03 10.62 -19.68
C LEU A 109 -1.04 9.67 -20.23
N TYR A 110 -1.47 9.84 -21.48
CA TYR A 110 -2.34 8.88 -22.17
C TYR A 110 -1.67 7.51 -22.37
N ILE A 111 -0.41 7.49 -22.81
CA ILE A 111 0.35 6.25 -22.99
C ILE A 111 0.53 5.55 -21.65
N GLY A 112 0.90 6.30 -20.60
CA GLY A 112 1.01 5.79 -19.24
C GLY A 112 -0.31 5.21 -18.72
N ALA A 113 -1.42 5.93 -18.91
CA ALA A 113 -2.76 5.49 -18.51
C ALA A 113 -3.16 4.18 -19.21
N ILE A 114 -2.97 4.09 -20.53
CA ILE A 114 -3.26 2.88 -21.31
C ILE A 114 -2.41 1.71 -20.82
N LEU A 115 -1.12 1.93 -20.59
CA LEU A 115 -0.21 0.88 -20.12
C LEU A 115 -0.59 0.35 -18.74
N VAL A 116 -0.97 1.25 -17.81
CA VAL A 116 -1.43 0.87 -16.47
C VAL A 116 -2.73 0.07 -16.55
N VAL A 117 -3.70 0.50 -17.37
CA VAL A 117 -4.97 -0.22 -17.57
C VAL A 117 -4.73 -1.60 -18.17
N LEU A 118 -3.89 -1.70 -19.21
CA LEU A 118 -3.54 -2.96 -19.86
C LEU A 118 -2.81 -3.91 -18.91
N GLY A 119 -1.79 -3.42 -18.20
CA GLY A 119 -1.05 -4.21 -17.22
C GLY A 119 -1.96 -4.74 -16.11
N SER A 120 -2.83 -3.89 -15.58
CA SER A 120 -3.79 -4.26 -14.53
C SER A 120 -4.83 -5.27 -15.04
N ALA A 121 -5.31 -5.12 -16.27
CA ALA A 121 -6.26 -6.05 -16.89
C ALA A 121 -5.64 -7.44 -17.15
N LEU A 122 -4.39 -7.48 -17.61
CA LEU A 122 -3.64 -8.74 -17.81
C LEU A 122 -3.41 -9.48 -16.48
N ALA A 123 -3.06 -8.74 -15.42
CA ALA A 123 -2.85 -9.31 -14.09
C ALA A 123 -4.14 -9.95 -13.53
N GLN A 124 -5.30 -9.29 -13.70
CA GLN A 124 -6.59 -9.84 -13.29
C GLN A 124 -6.97 -11.13 -14.03
N ARG A 125 -6.65 -11.23 -15.33
CA ARG A 125 -6.91 -12.46 -16.11
C ARG A 125 -6.14 -13.66 -15.58
N LYS A 126 -4.89 -13.46 -15.15
CA LYS A 126 -4.05 -14.56 -14.63
C LYS A 126 -4.59 -15.13 -13.31
N THR A 127 -5.10 -14.27 -12.43
CA THR A 127 -5.73 -14.71 -11.16
C THR A 127 -7.00 -15.51 -11.40
N LYS A 128 -7.84 -15.11 -12.35
CA LYS A 128 -9.10 -15.81 -12.66
C LYS A 128 -8.90 -17.22 -13.24
N GLN A 129 -7.77 -17.46 -13.92
CA GLN A 129 -7.45 -18.76 -14.53
C GLN A 129 -7.05 -19.82 -13.48
N MET A 130 -6.36 -19.43 -12.41
CA MET A 130 -5.97 -20.37 -11.34
C MET A 130 -7.15 -20.83 -10.49
N GLU A 131 -8.20 -20.01 -10.37
CA GLU A 131 -9.43 -20.38 -9.65
C GLU A 131 -10.36 -21.30 -10.47
N SER A 132 -10.16 -21.37 -11.79
CA SER A 132 -10.94 -22.22 -12.71
C SER A 132 -10.28 -23.59 -12.97
N SER A 133 -9.07 -23.82 -12.46
CA SER A 133 -8.29 -25.05 -12.64
C SER A 133 -8.13 -25.87 -11.35
N LEU A 134 -8.79 -25.42 -10.27
CA LEU A 134 -9.04 -26.15 -9.01
C LEU A 134 -10.50 -26.61 -8.98
#